data_AF-A0A497MJV4-F1
#
_entry.id   AF-A0A497MJV4-F1
#
_cell.length_a   1.000
_cell.length_b   1.000
_cell.length_c   1.000
_cell.angle_alpha   90.00
_cell.angle_beta   90.00
_cell.angle_gamma   90.00
#
_symmetry.space_group_name_H-M   'P 1'
#
loop_
_entity.id
_entity.type
_entity.pdbx_description
1 polymer ?
#
loop_
_entity_poly.entity_id
_entity_poly.type
_entity_poly.pdbx_seq_one_letter_code
_entity_poly.pdbx_strand_id
1 'polypeptide(L)'
;MIPILIESDLIMAFVKKEDRLRPIAEKILTQIHMGKIKGVYASVATLQEVIFWFYNRGLLRELVEVLNAVIHIKNILWVELTPEICLTATLLMKEL
;
A
#
# COMPACT_ATOMS: atom_id res chain seq x y z
N MET A 1 17.57 1.11 13.44
CA MET A 1 16.86 1.50 12.20
C MET A 1 15.37 1.43 12.51
N ILE A 2 14.62 2.51 12.29
CA ILE A 2 13.18 2.54 12.58
C ILE A 2 12.45 1.90 11.39
N PRO A 3 11.61 0.86 11.60
CA PRO A 3 10.80 0.30 10.53
C PRO A 3 9.75 1.30 10.06
N ILE A 4 9.56 1.40 8.74
CA ILE A 4 8.55 2.27 8.11
C ILE A 4 7.44 1.37 7.58
N LEU A 5 6.22 1.57 8.07
CA LEU A 5 5.02 0.95 7.51
C LEU A 5 4.39 1.92 6.51
N ILE A 6 4.14 1.48 5.27
CA ILE A 6 3.43 2.28 4.28
C ILE A 6 1.95 1.88 4.24
N GLU A 7 1.09 2.90 4.18
CA GLU A 7 -0.36 2.76 4.12
C GLU A 7 -0.90 2.90 2.69
N SER A 8 -2.16 2.52 2.52
CA SER A 8 -2.86 2.47 1.23
C SER A 8 -2.92 3.84 0.56
N ASP A 9 -3.04 4.90 1.34
CA ASP A 9 -3.07 6.28 0.84
C ASP A 9 -1.84 6.65 0.01
N LEU A 10 -0.64 6.18 0.38
CA LEU A 10 0.57 6.42 -0.42
C LEU A 10 0.45 5.78 -1.80
N ILE A 11 -0.07 4.55 -1.84
CA ILE A 11 -0.30 3.79 -3.06
C ILE A 11 -1.40 4.48 -3.88
N MET A 12 -2.50 4.86 -3.25
CA MET A 12 -3.62 5.54 -3.90
C MET A 12 -3.22 6.89 -4.49
N ALA A 13 -2.38 7.66 -3.81
CA ALA A 13 -1.84 8.92 -4.31
C ALA A 13 -0.96 8.73 -5.55
N PHE A 14 -0.18 7.66 -5.62
CA PHE A 14 0.59 7.30 -6.83
C PHE A 14 -0.33 6.90 -7.99
N VAL A 15 -1.41 6.19 -7.68
CA VAL A 15 -2.29 5.57 -8.65
C VAL A 15 -3.26 6.57 -9.29
N LYS A 16 -3.91 7.40 -8.49
CA LYS A 16 -4.84 8.44 -8.97
C LYS A 16 -4.10 9.46 -9.82
N LYS A 17 -4.53 9.70 -11.06
CA LYS A 17 -3.84 10.59 -12.01
C LYS A 17 -3.91 12.05 -11.57
N GLU A 18 -5.03 12.44 -10.99
CA GLU A 18 -5.34 13.81 -10.59
C GLU A 18 -4.95 14.12 -9.14
N ASP A 19 -4.34 13.17 -8.43
CA ASP A 19 -3.97 13.37 -7.02
C ASP A 19 -2.82 14.38 -6.90
N ARG A 20 -3.03 15.40 -6.07
CA ARG A 20 -2.06 16.48 -5.83
C ARG A 20 -0.76 15.95 -5.22
N LEU A 21 -0.81 14.83 -4.51
CA LEU A 21 0.34 14.20 -3.86
C LEU A 21 1.07 13.20 -4.77
N ARG A 22 0.55 12.94 -5.98
CA ARG A 22 1.15 11.99 -6.92
C ARG A 22 2.66 12.18 -7.14
N PRO A 23 3.20 13.40 -7.36
CA PRO A 23 4.64 13.58 -7.56
C PRO A 23 5.46 13.20 -6.33
N ILE A 24 4.90 13.42 -5.13
CA ILE A 24 5.54 13.08 -3.86
C ILE A 24 5.50 11.57 -3.65
N ALA A 25 4.35 10.94 -3.89
CA ALA A 25 4.17 9.49 -3.79
C ALA A 25 5.12 8.76 -4.75
N GLU A 26 5.19 9.19 -6.01
CA GLU A 26 6.10 8.63 -7.01
C GLU A 26 7.57 8.77 -6.58
N LYS A 27 7.96 9.94 -6.06
CA LYS A 27 9.32 10.13 -5.53
C LYS A 27 9.61 9.17 -4.39
N ILE A 28 8.72 9.03 -3.40
CA ILE A 28 8.89 8.14 -2.26
C ILE A 28 9.03 6.69 -2.73
N LEU A 29 8.08 6.19 -3.53
CA LEU A 29 8.08 4.82 -4.03
C LEU A 29 9.32 4.53 -4.89
N THR A 30 9.80 5.50 -5.66
CA THR A 30 11.05 5.38 -6.43
C THR A 30 12.26 5.24 -5.51
N GLN A 31 12.36 6.04 -4.44
CA GLN A 31 13.47 5.91 -3.48
C GLN A 31 13.45 4.56 -2.75
N ILE A 32 12.26 4.04 -2.43
CA ILE A 32 12.07 2.70 -1.86
C ILE A 32 12.54 1.65 -2.87
N HIS A 33 12.05 1.71 -4.12
CA HIS A 33 12.43 0.78 -5.19
C HIS A 33 13.96 0.74 -5.42
N MET A 34 14.62 1.90 -5.34
CA MET A 34 16.08 2.02 -5.48
C MET A 34 16.86 1.57 -4.22
N GLY A 35 16.19 1.20 -3.13
CA GLY A 35 16.82 0.77 -1.88
C GLY A 35 17.46 1.91 -1.07
N LYS A 36 17.12 3.16 -1.39
CA LYS A 36 17.60 4.36 -0.67
C LYS A 36 16.87 4.56 0.65
N ILE A 37 15.60 4.16 0.70
CA ILE A 37 14.82 4.03 1.94
C ILE A 37 14.79 2.54 2.28
N LYS A 38 15.25 2.17 3.49
CA LYS A 38 15.37 0.78 3.95
C LYS A 38 14.41 0.49 5.10
N GLY A 39 14.11 -0.78 5.30
CA GLY A 39 13.22 -1.22 6.39
C GLY A 39 11.76 -0.84 6.15
N VAL A 40 11.30 -0.94 4.90
CA VAL A 40 9.94 -0.60 4.50
C VAL A 40 9.07 -1.85 4.47
N TYR A 41 7.90 -1.75 5.09
CA TYR A 41 6.90 -2.80 5.21
C TYR A 41 5.57 -2.29 4.66
N ALA A 42 4.75 -3.19 4.13
CA ALA A 42 3.37 -2.93 3.75
C ALA A 42 2.50 -4.13 4.13
N SER A 43 1.28 -3.90 4.61
CA SER A 43 0.35 -5.01 4.88
C SER A 43 -0.31 -5.48 3.58
N VAL A 44 -0.61 -6.78 3.47
CA VAL A 44 -1.48 -7.28 2.39
C VAL A 44 -2.89 -6.65 2.47
N ALA A 45 -3.33 -6.20 3.65
CA ALA A 45 -4.58 -5.44 3.80
C ALA A 45 -4.58 -4.15 2.97
N THR A 46 -3.41 -3.52 2.81
CA THR A 46 -3.23 -2.33 1.98
C THR A 46 -3.59 -2.62 0.51
N LEU A 47 -3.24 -3.80 -0.01
CA LEU A 47 -3.63 -4.23 -1.35
C LEU A 47 -5.13 -4.48 -1.45
N GLN A 48 -5.75 -5.07 -0.41
CA GLN A 48 -7.19 -5.30 -0.37
C GLN A 48 -7.98 -3.99 -0.45
N GLU A 49 -7.53 -2.94 0.23
CA GLU A 49 -8.17 -1.63 0.15
C GLU A 49 -8.09 -1.04 -1.27
N VAL A 50 -6.93 -1.12 -1.91
CA VAL A 50 -6.76 -0.70 -3.31
C VAL A 50 -7.69 -1.52 -4.22
N ILE A 51 -7.76 -2.85 -4.04
CA ILE A 51 -8.66 -3.74 -4.78
C ILE A 51 -10.11 -3.28 -4.66
N PHE A 52 -10.60 -3.09 -3.43
CA PHE A 52 -11.98 -2.68 -3.20
C PHE A 52 -12.26 -1.30 -3.78
N TRP A 53 -11.31 -0.37 -3.71
CA TRP A 53 -11.48 0.96 -4.28
C TRP A 53 -11.72 0.93 -5.80
N PHE A 54 -10.97 0.13 -6.54
CA PHE A 54 -11.13 -0.02 -7.99
C PHE A 54 -12.35 -0.87 -8.35
N TYR A 55 -12.56 -1.98 -7.64
CA TYR A 55 -13.68 -2.89 -7.86
C TYR A 55 -15.02 -2.15 -7.74
N ASN A 56 -15.17 -1.32 -6.70
CA ASN A 56 -16.37 -0.52 -6.47
C ASN A 56 -16.61 0.56 -7.53
N ARG A 57 -15.66 0.78 -8.45
CA ARG A 57 -15.77 1.74 -9.56
C ARG A 57 -15.84 1.06 -10.94
N GLY A 58 -15.82 -0.27 -10.99
CA GLY A 58 -15.83 -1.02 -12.25
C GLY A 58 -14.52 -0.91 -13.05
N LEU A 59 -13.41 -0.51 -12.41
CA LEU A 59 -12.13 -0.22 -13.06
C LEU A 59 -11.17 -1.44 -12.99
N LEU A 60 -11.64 -2.60 -13.46
CA LEU A 60 -10.92 -3.87 -13.30
C LEU A 60 -9.59 -3.91 -14.06
N ARG A 61 -9.51 -3.27 -15.23
CA ARG A 61 -8.28 -3.27 -16.03
C ARG A 61 -7.18 -2.45 -15.35
N GLU A 62 -7.52 -1.25 -14.94
CA GLU A 62 -6.64 -0.34 -14.21
C GLU A 62 -6.18 -0.96 -12.89
N LEU A 63 -7.07 -1.69 -12.21
CA LEU A 63 -6.72 -2.44 -11.01
C LEU A 63 -5.56 -3.41 -11.25
N VAL A 64 -5.64 -4.23 -12.30
CA VAL A 64 -4.58 -5.22 -12.60
C VAL A 64 -3.26 -4.52 -12.92
N GLU A 65 -3.29 -3.45 -13.72
CA GLU A 65 -2.09 -2.66 -14.06
C GLU A 65 -1.45 -2.05 -12.80
N VAL A 66 -2.26 -1.49 -11.91
CA VAL A 66 -1.84 -0.88 -10.65
C VAL A 66 -1.25 -1.90 -9.70
N LEU A 67 -1.97 -2.99 -9.42
CA LEU A 67 -1.48 -4.02 -8.51
C LEU A 67 -0.19 -4.63 -9.01
N ASN A 68 -0.11 -4.91 -10.32
CA ASN A 68 1.10 -5.44 -10.92
C ASN A 68 2.30 -4.49 -10.72
N ALA A 69 2.11 -3.18 -10.88
CA ALA A 69 3.16 -2.21 -10.60
C ALA A 69 3.57 -2.20 -9.12
N VAL A 70 2.58 -2.21 -8.21
CA VAL A 70 2.79 -2.09 -6.76
C VAL A 70 3.51 -3.30 -6.16
N ILE A 71 3.07 -4.53 -6.50
CA ILE A 71 3.67 -5.75 -5.92
C ILE A 71 5.12 -5.97 -6.39
N HIS A 72 5.50 -5.40 -7.53
CA HIS A 72 6.86 -5.48 -8.07
C HIS A 72 7.79 -4.35 -7.58
N ILE A 73 7.32 -3.48 -6.68
CA ILE A 73 8.20 -2.51 -6.03
C ILE A 73 9.17 -3.27 -5.11
N LYS A 74 10.46 -3.19 -5.45
CA LYS A 74 11.53 -3.80 -4.66
C LYS A 74 11.70 -3.10 -3.31
N ASN A 75 12.27 -3.82 -2.35
CA ASN A 75 12.57 -3.34 -1.00
C ASN A 75 11.35 -2.97 -0.14
N ILE A 76 10.18 -3.49 -0.48
CA ILE A 76 9.01 -3.54 0.41
C ILE A 76 8.87 -4.98 0.90
N LEU A 77 8.82 -5.16 2.21
CA LEU A 77 8.42 -6.44 2.80
C LEU A 77 6.91 -6.46 2.98
N TRP A 78 6.24 -7.41 2.33
CA TRP A 78 4.80 -7.62 2.50
C TRP A 78 4.54 -8.41 3.77
N VAL A 79 3.76 -7.84 4.68
CA VAL A 79 3.29 -8.48 5.90
C VAL A 79 1.96 -9.17 5.60
N GLU A 80 1.94 -10.49 5.77
CA GLU A 80 0.74 -11.30 5.58
C GLU A 80 -0.33 -10.95 6.62
N LEU A 81 -1.59 -11.16 6.24
CA LEU A 81 -2.71 -11.02 7.16
C LEU A 81 -2.98 -12.38 7.82
N THR A 82 -2.75 -12.48 9.13
CA THR A 82 -3.07 -13.70 9.89
C THR A 82 -4.34 -13.51 10.74
N PRO A 83 -5.02 -14.59 11.16
CA PRO A 83 -6.16 -14.49 12.07
C PRO A 83 -5.85 -13.70 13.35
N GLU A 84 -4.65 -13.85 13.90
CA GLU A 84 -4.20 -13.14 15.10
C GLU A 84 -4.05 -11.64 14.86
N ILE A 85 -3.54 -11.24 13.69
CA ILE A 85 -3.47 -9.83 13.29
C ILE A 85 -4.89 -9.26 13.16
N CYS A 86 -5.82 -9.98 12.53
CA CYS A 86 -7.21 -9.54 12.41
C CYS A 86 -7.89 -9.36 13.78
N LEU A 87 -7.71 -10.32 14.69
CA LEU A 87 -8.27 -10.25 16.04
C LEU A 87 -7.67 -9.07 16.81
N THR A 88 -6.35 -8.90 16.77
CA THR A 88 -5.66 -7.81 17.46
C THR A 88 -6.10 -6.45 16.92
N ALA A 89 -6.19 -6.30 15.60
CA ALA A 89 -6.68 -5.06 14.98
C ALA A 89 -8.12 -4.75 15.42
N THR A 90 -8.99 -5.78 15.50
CA THR A 90 -10.37 -5.63 15.97
C THR A 90 -10.45 -5.18 17.43
N LEU A 91 -9.58 -5.70 18.29
CA LEU A 91 -9.49 -5.27 19.69
C LEU A 91 -9.05 -3.80 19.79
N LEU A 92 -8.04 -3.41 19.01
CA LEU A 92 -7.54 -2.02 18.98
C LEU A 92 -8.60 -1.02 18.50
N MET A 93 -9.48 -1.42 17.56
CA MET A 93 -10.57 -0.57 17.09
C MET A 93 -11.57 -0.19 18.20
N LYS A 94 -11.72 -1.04 19.23
CA LYS A 94 -12.60 -0.76 20.38
C LYS A 94 -11.97 0.21 21.38
N GLU A 95 -10.64 0.29 21.40
CA GLU A 95 -9.89 1.14 22.33
C GLU A 95 -9.61 2.55 21.78
N LEU A 96 -9.96 2.81 20.51
CA LEU A 96 -9.97 4.12 19.86
C LEU A 96 -11.35 4.79 19.97
#